data_AF-A0A2N9L994-F1
#
_entry.id   AF-A0A2N9L994-F1
#
_cell.length_a   1.000
_cell.length_b   1.000
_cell.length_c   1.000
_cell.angle_alpha   90.00
_cell.angle_beta   90.00
_cell.angle_gamma   90.00
#
_symmetry.space_group_name_H-M   'P 1'
#
loop_
_entity.id
_entity.type
_entity.pdbx_description
1 polymer ?
#
loop_
_entity_poly.entity_id
_entity_poly.type
_entity_poly.pdbx_seq_one_letter_code
_entity_poly.pdbx_strand_id
1 'polypeptide(L)'
;MHELAFLLQSGPDPEVIRKMLMMIVPIMLVFFLVVIAVLMVPCWIILKKAGFTPWLALLCIVPSLGTLVLLYVLAFAQWKVVPAPQAAWPPIPPPPPAPQLPPQS
;
A
#
# COMPACT_ATOMS: atom_id res chain seq x y z
N MET A 1 20.30 22.31 44.82
CA MET A 1 19.12 22.98 44.24
C MET A 1 19.48 24.07 43.21
N HIS A 2 20.60 24.79 43.33
CA HIS A 2 21.03 25.78 42.33
C HIS A 2 21.58 25.19 41.02
N GLU A 3 22.36 24.10 41.08
CA GLU A 3 22.85 23.40 39.87
C GLU A 3 21.71 22.91 38.97
N LEU A 4 20.59 22.48 39.56
CA LEU A 4 19.39 22.08 38.83
C LEU A 4 18.67 23.27 38.19
N ALA A 5 18.68 24.44 38.85
CA ALA A 5 18.13 25.66 38.28
C ALA A 5 18.97 26.13 37.08
N PHE A 6 20.31 26.06 37.19
CA PHE A 6 21.21 26.40 36.10
C PHE A 6 21.07 25.48 34.88
N LEU A 7 20.91 24.17 35.10
CA LEU A 7 20.68 23.19 34.02
C LEU A 7 19.30 23.33 33.35
N LEU A 8 18.28 23.78 34.08
CA LEU A 8 16.97 24.08 33.51
C LEU A 8 16.94 25.42 32.74
N GLN A 9 17.88 26.32 33.04
CA GLN A 9 17.96 27.67 32.47
C GLN A 9 18.97 27.77 31.31
N SER A 10 19.93 26.84 31.23
CA SER A 10 20.84 26.65 30.09
C SER A 10 20.17 25.82 29.00
N GLY A 11 19.19 26.43 28.32
CA GLY A 11 18.69 25.90 27.04
C GLY A 11 19.83 25.84 26.01
N PRO A 12 19.75 24.92 25.01
CA PRO A 12 20.74 24.86 23.95
C PRO A 12 20.92 26.24 23.28
N ASP A 13 22.16 26.66 23.05
CA ASP A 13 22.44 27.96 22.44
C ASP A 13 21.67 28.14 21.11
N PRO A 14 21.11 29.33 20.83
CA PRO A 14 20.30 29.55 19.64
C PRO A 14 21.07 29.31 18.33
N GLU A 15 22.39 29.46 18.33
CA GLU A 15 23.25 29.11 17.19
C GLU A 15 23.33 27.60 16.95
N VAL A 16 23.39 26.80 18.02
CA VAL A 16 23.38 25.34 17.96
C VAL A 16 22.03 24.86 17.46
N ILE A 17 20.93 25.42 17.97
CA ILE A 17 19.57 25.15 17.50
C ILE A 17 19.45 25.46 16.00
N ARG A 18 19.93 26.63 15.55
CA ARG A 18 19.88 27.01 14.13
C ARG A 18 20.67 26.03 13.25
N LYS A 19 21.87 25.62 13.67
CA LYS A 19 22.67 24.61 12.95
C LYS A 19 21.97 23.26 12.90
N MET A 20 21.39 22.81 14.01
CA MET A 20 20.61 21.57 14.06
C MET A 20 19.40 21.64 13.12
N LEU A 21 18.64 22.73 13.14
CA LEU A 21 17.49 22.92 12.25
C LEU A 21 17.91 22.90 10.77
N MET A 22 19.00 23.57 10.41
CA MET A 22 19.52 23.57 9.03
C MET A 22 19.92 22.18 8.54
N MET A 23 20.31 21.27 9.44
CA MET A 23 20.63 19.88 9.10
C MET A 23 19.40 18.97 9.13
N ILE A 24 18.53 19.10 10.14
CA ILE A 24 17.40 18.19 10.37
C ILE A 24 16.26 18.45 9.38
N VAL A 25 15.93 19.71 9.09
CA VAL A 25 14.80 20.07 8.20
C VAL A 25 14.93 19.45 6.80
N PRO A 26 16.07 19.56 6.09
CA PRO A 26 16.17 18.95 4.75
C PRO A 26 16.12 17.42 4.81
N ILE A 27 16.73 16.79 5.81
CA ILE A 27 16.68 15.33 5.99
C ILE A 27 15.23 14.88 6.19
N MET A 28 14.50 15.57 7.07
CA MET A 28 13.07 15.32 7.32
C MET A 28 12.25 15.51 6.03
N LEU A 29 12.52 16.56 5.25
CA LEU A 29 11.81 16.82 4.00
C LEU A 29 12.05 15.71 2.96
N VAL A 30 13.30 15.28 2.79
CA VAL A 30 13.65 14.15 1.91
C VAL A 30 12.97 12.87 2.39
N PHE A 31 12.99 12.59 3.70
CA PHE A 31 12.29 11.45 4.29
C PHE A 31 10.79 11.47 3.97
N PHE A 32 10.12 12.61 4.13
CA PHE A 32 8.70 12.76 3.78
C PHE A 32 8.43 12.49 2.30
N LEU A 33 9.27 12.98 1.40
CA LEU A 33 9.14 12.71 -0.04
C LEU A 33 9.29 11.22 -0.36
N VAL A 34 10.25 10.55 0.27
CA VAL A 34 10.45 9.10 0.12
C VAL A 34 9.22 8.33 0.60
N VAL A 35 8.67 8.66 1.77
CA VAL A 35 7.47 8.02 2.31
C VAL A 35 6.28 8.21 1.36
N ILE A 36 6.07 9.44 0.84
CA ILE A 36 5.00 9.71 -0.13
C ILE A 36 5.18 8.85 -1.37
N ALA A 37 6.40 8.78 -1.94
CA ALA A 37 6.66 7.97 -3.12
C ALA A 37 6.41 6.47 -2.88
N VAL A 38 6.88 5.94 -1.75
CA VAL A 38 6.71 4.53 -1.36
C VAL A 38 5.25 4.16 -1.17
N LEU A 39 4.39 5.08 -0.73
CA LEU A 39 2.94 4.84 -0.59
C LEU A 39 2.17 5.09 -1.89
N MET A 40 2.51 6.17 -2.61
CA MET A 40 1.81 6.60 -3.81
C MET A 40 1.98 5.62 -4.96
N VAL A 41 3.19 5.09 -5.18
CA VAL A 41 3.47 4.13 -6.26
C VAL A 41 2.62 2.85 -6.15
N PRO A 42 2.61 2.10 -5.04
CA PRO A 42 1.75 0.92 -4.92
C PRO A 42 0.27 1.29 -4.98
N CYS A 43 -0.16 2.39 -4.36
CA CYS A 43 -1.55 2.85 -4.46
C CYS A 43 -1.97 3.11 -5.91
N TRP A 44 -1.11 3.72 -6.73
CA TRP A 44 -1.35 3.94 -8.15
C TRP A 44 -1.56 2.63 -8.92
N ILE A 45 -0.75 1.61 -8.61
CA ILE A 45 -0.88 0.28 -9.24
C ILE A 45 -2.18 -0.41 -8.80
N ILE A 46 -2.55 -0.33 -7.53
CA ILE A 46 -3.78 -0.96 -7.03
C ILE A 46 -5.01 -0.27 -7.63
N LEU A 47 -5.03 1.06 -7.73
CA LEU A 47 -6.13 1.81 -8.37
C LEU A 47 -6.36 1.37 -9.82
N LYS A 48 -5.28 1.16 -10.60
CA LYS A 48 -5.38 0.61 -11.96
C LYS A 48 -6.03 -0.77 -11.97
N LYS A 49 -5.67 -1.64 -11.01
CA LYS A 49 -6.21 -3.01 -10.91
C LYS A 49 -7.66 -3.04 -10.41
N ALA A 50 -8.02 -2.10 -9.54
CA ALA A 50 -9.37 -1.98 -8.99
C ALA A 50 -10.37 -1.32 -9.97
N GLY A 51 -9.89 -0.80 -11.10
CA GLY A 51 -10.72 -0.11 -12.10
C GLY A 51 -11.03 1.35 -11.76
N PHE A 52 -10.23 1.96 -10.88
CA PHE A 52 -10.29 3.38 -10.55
C PHE A 52 -9.32 4.22 -11.38
N THR A 53 -9.53 5.54 -11.39
CA THR A 53 -8.58 6.48 -11.98
C THR A 53 -7.28 6.54 -11.14
N PRO A 54 -6.10 6.26 -11.71
CA PRO A 54 -4.85 6.20 -10.94
C PRO A 54 -4.45 7.53 -10.31
N TRP A 55 -4.95 8.64 -10.85
CA TRP A 55 -4.77 9.99 -10.33
C TRP A 55 -5.29 10.16 -8.89
N LEU A 56 -6.19 9.28 -8.41
CA LEU A 56 -6.59 9.25 -7.00
C LEU A 56 -5.41 8.97 -6.05
N ALA A 57 -4.31 8.37 -6.52
CA ALA A 57 -3.11 8.22 -5.70
C ALA A 57 -2.44 9.56 -5.34
N LEU A 58 -2.77 10.66 -6.03
CA LEU A 58 -2.31 12.00 -5.64
C LEU A 58 -2.82 12.42 -4.26
N LEU A 59 -3.90 11.79 -3.74
CA LEU A 59 -4.33 11.98 -2.35
C LEU A 59 -3.22 11.60 -1.35
N CYS A 60 -2.27 10.74 -1.72
CA CYS A 60 -1.12 10.39 -0.87
C CYS A 60 -0.14 11.55 -0.65
N ILE A 61 -0.21 12.64 -1.43
CA ILE A 61 0.64 13.83 -1.25
C ILE A 61 0.28 14.56 0.05
N VAL A 62 -1.01 14.61 0.41
CA VAL A 62 -1.46 15.13 1.70
C VAL A 62 -1.30 14.02 2.72
N PRO A 63 -0.24 14.04 3.55
CA PRO A 63 0.03 12.94 4.46
C PRO A 63 -1.13 12.82 5.46
N SER A 64 -1.37 11.61 5.95
CA SER A 64 -2.47 11.24 6.87
C SER A 64 -3.86 11.24 6.24
N LEU A 65 -4.50 12.40 6.03
CA LEU A 65 -5.91 12.46 5.68
C LEU A 65 -6.19 11.92 4.28
N GLY A 66 -5.42 12.34 3.27
CA GLY A 66 -5.63 11.89 1.89
C GLY A 66 -5.35 10.40 1.74
N THR A 67 -4.27 9.89 2.36
CA THR A 67 -3.99 8.45 2.42
C THR A 67 -5.08 7.68 3.14
N LEU A 68 -5.60 8.18 4.27
CA LEU A 68 -6.67 7.51 5.03
C LEU A 68 -7.96 7.39 4.21
N VAL A 69 -8.36 8.47 3.53
CA VAL A 69 -9.52 8.47 2.62
C VAL A 69 -9.29 7.48 1.49
N LEU A 70 -8.11 7.48 0.87
CA LEU A 70 -7.79 6.56 -0.21
C LEU A 70 -7.85 5.11 0.24
N LEU A 71 -7.28 4.79 1.41
CA LEU A 71 -7.34 3.45 1.99
C LEU A 71 -8.78 3.02 2.29
N TYR A 72 -9.62 3.92 2.79
CA TYR A 72 -11.04 3.65 3.04
C TYR A 72 -11.79 3.31 1.74
N VAL A 73 -11.58 4.12 0.69
CA VAL A 73 -12.16 3.84 -0.64
C VAL A 73 -11.66 2.50 -1.17
N LEU A 74 -10.36 2.24 -1.08
CA LEU A 74 -9.77 0.99 -1.59
C LEU A 74 -10.29 -0.25 -0.83
N ALA A 75 -10.52 -0.12 0.48
CA ALA A 75 -10.98 -1.21 1.33
C ALA A 75 -12.47 -1.56 1.13
N PHE A 76 -13.32 -0.56 0.93
CA PHE A 76 -14.77 -0.78 0.91
C PHE A 76 -15.42 -0.65 -0.47
N ALA A 77 -14.73 -0.11 -1.47
CA ALA A 77 -15.30 0.02 -2.80
C ALA A 77 -15.29 -1.32 -3.56
N GLN A 78 -16.26 -1.50 -4.45
CA GLN A 78 -16.32 -2.66 -5.33
C GLN A 78 -15.25 -2.55 -6.42
N TRP A 79 -14.31 -3.49 -6.44
CA TRP A 79 -13.26 -3.52 -7.46
C TRP A 79 -13.83 -4.11 -8.76
N LYS A 80 -13.64 -3.42 -9.89
CA LYS A 80 -14.03 -3.94 -11.20
C LYS A 80 -12.98 -4.93 -11.72
N VAL A 81 -12.88 -6.09 -11.08
CA VAL A 81 -12.03 -7.18 -11.56
C VAL A 81 -12.77 -8.01 -12.60
N VAL A 82 -12.07 -8.40 -13.67
CA VAL A 82 -12.58 -9.42 -14.60
C VAL A 82 -12.65 -10.73 -13.82
N PRO A 83 -13.80 -11.43 -13.79
CA PRO A 83 -13.88 -12.74 -13.17
C PRO A 83 -12.76 -13.63 -13.72
N ALA A 84 -12.05 -14.34 -12.84
CA ALA A 84 -11.08 -15.33 -13.29
C ALA A 84 -11.78 -16.25 -14.31
N PRO A 85 -11.19 -16.51 -15.48
CA PRO A 85 -11.80 -17.42 -16.44
C PRO A 85 -12.18 -18.69 -15.68
N GLN A 86 -13.48 -19.03 -15.67
CA GLN A 86 -13.89 -20.32 -15.13
C GLN A 86 -13.00 -21.35 -15.80
N ALA A 87 -12.19 -22.06 -15.00
CA ALA A 87 -11.44 -23.19 -15.50
C ALA A 87 -12.49 -24.15 -16.09
N ALA A 88 -12.61 -24.14 -17.41
CA ALA A 88 -13.45 -25.09 -18.10
C ALA A 88 -12.85 -26.45 -17.75
N TRP A 89 -13.55 -27.20 -16.90
CA TRP A 89 -13.18 -28.58 -16.63
C TRP A 89 -12.99 -29.26 -17.99
N PRO A 90 -11.83 -29.92 -18.24
CA PRO A 90 -11.68 -30.66 -19.47
C PRO A 90 -12.85 -31.66 -19.57
N PRO A 91 -13.44 -31.85 -20.75
CA PRO A 91 -14.53 -32.79 -20.92
C PRO A 91 -14.10 -34.16 -20.39
N ILE A 92 -14.92 -34.76 -19.52
CA ILE A 92 -14.67 -36.08 -18.96
C ILE A 92 -14.56 -37.05 -20.15
N PRO A 93 -13.45 -37.81 -20.28
CA PRO A 93 -13.30 -38.77 -21.37
C PRO A 93 -14.43 -39.82 -21.28
N PRO A 94 -14.97 -40.27 -22.43
CA PRO A 94 -16.02 -41.27 -22.44
C PRO A 94 -15.56 -42.53 -21.70
N PRO A 95 -16.44 -43.19 -20.93
CA PRO A 95 -16.09 -44.41 -20.22
C PRO A 95 -15.60 -45.47 -21.22
N PRO A 96 -14.60 -46.30 -20.83
CA PRO A 96 -14.12 -47.37 -21.68
C PRO A 96 -15.25 -48.32 -22.05
N PRO A 97 -15.24 -48.91 -23.26
CA PRO A 97 -16.23 -49.91 -23.66
C PRO A 97 -16.33 -51.01 -22.60
N ALA A 98 -17.56 -51.36 -22.22
CA ALA A 98 -17.77 -52.45 -21.28
C ALA A 98 -17.12 -53.74 -21.82
N PRO A 99 -16.42 -54.53 -20.99
CA PRO A 99 -15.93 -55.84 -21.41
C PRO A 99 -17.09 -56.66 -21.96
N GLN A 100 -16.96 -57.14 -23.20
CA GLN A 100 -17.94 -58.07 -23.77
C GLN A 100 -17.88 -59.34 -22.93
N LEU A 101 -18.85 -59.52 -22.02
CA LEU A 101 -18.95 -60.78 -21.29
C LEU A 101 -19.26 -61.89 -22.31
N PRO A 102 -18.50 -62.99 -22.31
CA PRO A 102 -18.79 -64.11 -23.16
C PRO A 102 -20.21 -64.64 -22.85
N PRO A 103 -20.96 -65.09 -23.87
CA PRO A 103 -22.28 -65.67 -23.68
C PRO A 103 -22.17 -66.84 -22.71
N GLN A 104 -22.94 -66.77 -21.61
CA GLN A 104 -23.03 -67.86 -20.64
C GLN A 104 -23.82 -68.98 -21.30
N SER A 105 -23.10 -70.01 -21.76
CA SER A 105 -23.62 -71.25 -22.33
C SER A 105 -24.21 -72.15 -21.25
#